data_AF-A0A0F9IK56-F1
#
_entry.id   AF-A0A0F9IK56-F1
#
_cell.length_a   1.000
_cell.length_b   1.000
_cell.length_c   1.000
_cell.angle_alpha   90.00
_cell.angle_beta   90.00
_cell.angle_gamma   90.00
#
_symmetry.space_group_name_H-M   'P 1'
#
loop_
_entity.id
_entity.type
_entity.pdbx_description
1 polymer ?
#
loop_
_entity_poly.entity_id
_entity_poly.type
_entity_poly.pdbx_seq_one_letter_code
_entity_poly.pdbx_strand_id
1 'polypeptide(L)'
;MSKSGQPQRWSDADLADVRARRAEGESWKSIADSYGVATNAPRCAVQREENRRKKESPTPVFEDWQEVEDVNWRELLDSATEKQDLWKRIDPRQEHLTISLDTDTPIALAFSADLHTGGGFTNHQAIKKTLELILDTPNMYMSANGDMFEGFIPGEKSAETVEQQAMSLREQFAGNRSLVKEYAERGKLLYVMWGDHDAKWFEKLVGVNIVKMMTDREVPYFNQAATVNLKVGDESYLLFVNHSLPGRSMYNKNHAQGRAFREQVPADVIVSGHTHKPAIQWEYRYERMRELGYNLGGKVTYVQCGTFKTGPDPYSTRFWSRGIIGVPTLVFWPGEHRTHAFDNPEDAAIYLRGLTV
;
A
#
# COMPACT_ATOMS: atom_id res chain seq x y z
N MET A 1 -9.89 -66.57 -53.99
CA MET A 1 -8.58 -66.31 -53.34
C MET A 1 -7.98 -65.05 -53.97
N SER A 2 -8.23 -63.86 -53.43
CA SER A 2 -7.50 -62.65 -53.86
C SER A 2 -6.29 -62.46 -52.96
N LYS A 3 -5.10 -62.46 -53.57
CA LYS A 3 -3.87 -62.08 -52.88
C LYS A 3 -3.99 -60.59 -52.52
N SER A 4 -4.08 -60.27 -51.23
CA SER A 4 -3.83 -58.92 -50.72
C SER A 4 -2.33 -58.62 -50.89
N GLY A 5 -1.93 -58.26 -52.10
CA GLY A 5 -0.59 -57.77 -52.39
C GLY A 5 -0.37 -56.45 -51.66
N GLN A 6 0.74 -56.35 -50.92
CA GLN A 6 1.14 -55.07 -50.34
C GLN A 6 1.26 -54.00 -51.46
N PRO A 7 0.89 -52.74 -51.19
CA PRO A 7 1.01 -51.69 -52.19
C PRO A 7 2.46 -51.56 -52.64
N GLN A 8 2.71 -51.73 -53.94
CA GLN A 8 4.01 -51.48 -54.56
C GLN A 8 4.48 -50.07 -54.19
N ARG A 9 5.65 -49.96 -53.56
CA ARG A 9 6.32 -48.66 -53.40
C ARG A 9 7.03 -48.35 -54.72
N TRP A 10 6.66 -47.23 -55.33
CA TRP A 10 7.29 -46.72 -56.53
C TRP A 10 8.47 -45.85 -56.12
N SER A 11 9.68 -46.24 -56.51
CA SER A 11 10.86 -45.38 -56.37
C SER A 11 10.86 -44.26 -57.42
N ASP A 12 11.69 -43.24 -57.24
CA ASP A 12 11.86 -42.18 -58.24
C ASP A 12 12.34 -42.74 -59.60
N ALA A 13 13.14 -43.80 -59.58
CA ALA A 13 13.60 -44.50 -60.78
C ALA A 13 12.43 -45.22 -61.49
N ASP A 14 11.56 -45.90 -60.74
CA ASP A 14 10.37 -46.56 -61.31
C ASP A 14 9.42 -45.54 -61.94
N LEU A 15 9.21 -44.39 -61.29
CA LEU A 15 8.38 -43.32 -61.83
C LEU A 15 8.99 -42.67 -63.08
N ALA A 16 10.32 -42.57 -63.16
CA ALA A 16 11.02 -42.08 -64.34
C ALA A 16 10.88 -43.05 -65.52
N ASP A 17 11.06 -44.36 -65.29
CA ASP A 17 10.85 -45.41 -66.29
C ASP A 17 9.42 -45.42 -66.82
N VAL A 18 8.43 -45.41 -65.91
CA VAL A 18 7.01 -45.36 -66.27
C VAL A 18 6.69 -44.15 -67.16
N ARG A 19 7.30 -42.97 -66.89
CA ARG A 19 7.13 -41.77 -67.71
C ARG A 19 7.77 -41.92 -69.08
N ALA A 20 9.00 -42.44 -69.15
CA ALA A 20 9.73 -42.63 -70.40
C ALA A 20 8.96 -43.57 -71.34
N ARG A 21 8.56 -44.74 -70.83
CA ARG A 21 7.78 -45.73 -71.58
C ARG A 21 6.42 -45.20 -72.02
N ARG A 22 5.78 -44.38 -71.17
CA ARG A 22 4.52 -43.73 -71.54
C ARG A 22 4.72 -42.69 -72.66
N ALA A 23 5.84 -41.98 -72.68
CA ALA A 23 6.19 -41.02 -73.73
C ALA A 23 6.51 -41.72 -75.07
N GLU A 24 7.07 -42.93 -75.02
CA GLU A 24 7.30 -43.81 -76.18
C GLU A 24 6.00 -44.45 -76.74
N GLY A 25 4.84 -44.15 -76.13
CA GLY A 25 3.53 -44.58 -76.62
C GLY A 25 3.01 -45.87 -76.00
N GLU A 26 3.73 -46.48 -75.07
CA GLU A 26 3.33 -47.73 -74.44
C GLU A 26 2.05 -47.57 -73.59
N SER A 27 1.13 -48.53 -73.68
CA SER A 27 -0.14 -48.48 -72.93
C SER A 27 0.07 -48.69 -71.43
N TRP A 28 -0.76 -48.05 -70.59
CA TRP A 28 -0.74 -48.25 -69.13
C TRP A 28 -0.88 -49.72 -68.71
N LYS A 29 -1.59 -50.52 -69.52
CA LYS A 29 -1.73 -51.96 -69.29
C LYS A 29 -0.40 -52.68 -69.45
N SER A 30 0.32 -52.42 -70.56
CA SER A 30 1.63 -53.03 -70.83
C SER A 30 2.67 -52.63 -69.77
N ILE A 31 2.66 -51.36 -69.37
CA ILE A 31 3.51 -50.87 -68.27
C ILE A 31 3.14 -51.60 -66.97
N ALA A 32 1.88 -51.65 -66.58
CA ALA A 32 1.45 -52.31 -65.35
C ALA A 32 1.77 -53.82 -65.33
N ASP A 33 1.59 -54.51 -66.46
CA ASP A 33 1.89 -55.94 -66.60
C ASP A 33 3.38 -56.20 -66.37
N SER A 34 4.27 -55.33 -66.87
CA SER A 34 5.72 -55.45 -66.64
C SER A 34 6.14 -55.27 -65.17
N TYR A 35 5.37 -54.53 -64.38
CA TYR A 35 5.58 -54.35 -62.94
C TYR A 35 4.79 -55.37 -62.09
N GLY A 36 3.97 -56.23 -62.71
CA GLY A 36 3.12 -57.19 -62.00
C GLY A 36 2.02 -56.54 -61.15
N VAL A 37 1.56 -55.35 -61.53
CA VAL A 37 0.59 -54.53 -60.78
C VAL A 37 -0.70 -54.30 -61.56
N ALA A 38 -1.74 -53.79 -60.90
CA ALA A 38 -2.99 -53.43 -61.56
C ALA A 38 -2.78 -52.29 -62.58
N THR A 39 -3.51 -52.32 -63.70
CA THR A 39 -3.39 -51.36 -64.82
C THR A 39 -3.34 -49.88 -64.43
N ASN A 40 -4.05 -49.49 -63.37
CA ASN A 40 -4.10 -48.09 -62.92
C ASN A 40 -2.99 -47.70 -61.94
N ALA A 41 -2.25 -48.66 -61.36
CA ALA A 41 -1.25 -48.37 -60.33
C ALA A 41 -0.12 -47.44 -60.82
N PRO A 42 0.50 -47.63 -62.01
CA PRO A 42 1.55 -46.73 -62.50
C PRO A 42 1.01 -45.31 -62.76
N ARG A 43 -0.19 -45.21 -63.35
CA ARG A 43 -0.87 -43.94 -63.61
C ARG A 43 -1.15 -43.17 -62.32
N CYS A 44 -1.72 -43.85 -61.31
CA CYS A 44 -2.00 -43.24 -60.03
C CYS A 44 -0.72 -42.81 -59.29
N ALA A 45 0.37 -43.56 -59.43
CA ALA A 45 1.65 -43.23 -58.80
C ALA A 45 2.28 -41.98 -59.42
N VAL A 46 2.35 -41.91 -60.76
CA VAL A 46 2.83 -40.70 -61.48
C VAL A 46 1.96 -39.49 -61.14
N GLN A 47 0.64 -39.64 -61.15
CA GLN A 47 -0.28 -38.54 -60.88
C GLN A 47 -0.21 -38.06 -59.42
N ARG A 48 0.03 -38.98 -58.46
CA ARG A 48 0.28 -38.60 -57.05
C ARG A 48 1.58 -37.82 -56.90
N GLU A 49 2.64 -38.22 -57.58
CA GLU A 49 3.92 -37.52 -57.54
C GLU A 49 3.84 -36.12 -58.18
N GLU A 50 3.16 -36.01 -59.31
CA GLU A 50 2.91 -34.71 -59.95
C GLU A 50 2.05 -33.80 -59.07
N ASN A 51 1.05 -34.35 -58.39
CA ASN A 51 0.24 -33.59 -57.44
C ASN A 51 1.00 -33.24 -56.16
N ARG A 52 1.97 -34.06 -55.73
CA ARG A 52 2.88 -33.76 -54.61
C ARG A 52 3.78 -32.58 -54.96
N ARG A 53 4.42 -32.61 -56.14
CA ARG A 53 5.27 -31.51 -56.63
C ARG A 53 4.51 -30.21 -56.89
N LYS A 54 3.23 -30.28 -57.26
CA LYS A 54 2.36 -29.10 -57.46
C LYS A 54 1.79 -28.52 -56.16
N LYS A 55 2.07 -29.11 -54.99
CA LYS A 55 1.51 -28.73 -53.67
C LYS A 55 2.54 -28.21 -52.67
N GLU A 56 3.70 -27.75 -53.12
CA GLU A 56 4.54 -26.92 -52.26
C GLU A 56 3.96 -25.51 -52.26
N SER A 57 3.12 -25.22 -51.26
CA SER A 57 2.68 -23.86 -50.99
C SER A 57 3.92 -22.99 -50.72
N PRO A 58 3.99 -21.77 -51.27
CA PRO A 58 5.12 -20.88 -51.00
C PRO A 58 5.22 -20.65 -49.49
N THR A 59 6.45 -20.75 -48.96
CA THR A 59 6.73 -20.39 -47.57
C THR A 59 6.56 -18.88 -47.43
N PRO A 60 5.71 -18.41 -46.50
CA PRO A 60 5.57 -16.97 -46.27
C PRO A 60 6.92 -16.38 -45.83
N VAL A 61 7.35 -15.32 -46.51
CA VAL A 61 8.49 -14.49 -46.12
C VAL A 61 7.93 -13.28 -45.40
N PHE A 62 8.40 -13.04 -44.17
CA PHE A 62 7.99 -11.89 -43.37
C PHE A 62 9.07 -10.82 -43.50
N GLU A 63 8.91 -9.90 -44.46
CA GLU A 63 9.92 -8.90 -44.83
C GLU A 63 10.20 -7.89 -43.69
N ASP A 64 9.21 -7.63 -42.84
CA ASP A 64 9.29 -6.69 -41.71
C ASP A 64 9.33 -7.38 -40.34
N TRP A 65 9.72 -8.65 -40.29
CA TRP A 65 9.85 -9.37 -39.03
C TRP A 65 11.00 -8.79 -38.20
N GLN A 66 10.67 -8.11 -37.12
CA GLN A 66 11.65 -7.68 -36.13
C GLN A 66 11.99 -8.86 -35.23
N GLU A 67 13.20 -9.40 -35.40
CA GLU A 67 13.72 -10.39 -34.46
C GLU A 67 13.84 -9.76 -33.07
N VAL A 68 13.34 -10.46 -32.05
CA VAL A 68 13.48 -10.03 -30.66
C VAL A 68 14.94 -10.23 -30.28
N GLU A 69 15.61 -9.16 -29.86
CA GLU A 69 16.97 -9.25 -29.36
C GLU A 69 16.99 -9.99 -28.01
N ASP A 70 17.86 -10.98 -27.89
CA ASP A 70 18.10 -11.69 -26.62
C ASP A 70 18.85 -10.79 -25.65
N VAL A 71 18.11 -10.06 -24.80
CA VAL A 71 18.69 -9.20 -23.77
C VAL A 71 19.29 -10.06 -22.64
N ASN A 72 20.55 -9.80 -22.28
CA ASN A 72 21.21 -10.48 -21.18
C ASN A 72 20.51 -10.16 -19.85
N TRP A 73 20.08 -11.18 -19.10
CA TRP A 73 19.40 -10.96 -17.82
C TRP A 73 20.21 -10.13 -16.82
N ARG A 74 21.56 -10.11 -16.93
CA ARG A 74 22.42 -9.25 -16.10
C ARG A 74 22.17 -7.78 -16.39
N GLU A 75 22.08 -7.39 -17.66
CA GLU A 75 21.77 -6.02 -18.06
C GLU A 75 20.38 -5.58 -17.57
N LEU A 76 19.40 -6.48 -17.63
CA LEU A 76 18.07 -6.23 -17.06
C LEU A 76 18.12 -6.00 -15.54
N LEU A 77 18.92 -6.76 -14.81
CA LEU A 77 19.07 -6.60 -13.36
C LEU A 77 19.87 -5.35 -12.98
N ASP A 78 20.88 -4.98 -13.77
CA ASP A 78 21.63 -3.74 -13.56
C ASP A 78 20.68 -2.53 -13.74
N SER A 79 19.91 -2.50 -14.83
CA SER A 79 18.89 -1.46 -15.05
C SER A 79 17.81 -1.46 -13.96
N ALA A 80 17.37 -2.63 -13.50
CA ALA A 80 16.40 -2.74 -12.41
C ALA A 80 16.96 -2.19 -11.09
N THR A 81 18.23 -2.43 -10.80
CA THR A 81 18.92 -1.93 -9.59
C THR A 81 19.01 -0.40 -9.61
N GLU A 82 19.44 0.17 -10.73
CA GLU A 82 19.50 1.63 -10.90
C GLU A 82 18.11 2.28 -10.72
N LYS A 83 17.08 1.68 -11.31
CA LYS A 83 15.68 2.13 -11.15
C LYS A 83 15.22 1.98 -9.71
N GLN A 84 15.59 0.90 -9.02
CA GLN A 84 15.25 0.69 -7.62
C GLN A 84 15.87 1.79 -6.73
N ASP A 85 17.13 2.16 -6.96
CA ASP A 85 17.81 3.19 -6.19
C ASP A 85 17.29 4.60 -6.50
N LEU A 86 16.90 4.86 -7.75
CA LEU A 86 16.13 6.06 -8.07
C LEU A 86 14.79 6.07 -7.32
N TRP A 87 14.08 4.94 -7.30
CA TRP A 87 12.79 4.82 -6.63
C TRP A 87 12.89 5.03 -5.11
N LYS A 88 13.90 4.47 -4.44
CA LYS A 88 14.16 4.71 -3.00
C LYS A 88 14.40 6.19 -2.67
N ARG A 89 14.98 6.97 -3.61
CA ARG A 89 15.20 8.42 -3.45
C ARG A 89 13.94 9.23 -3.72
N ILE A 90 13.09 8.78 -4.64
CA ILE A 90 11.79 9.40 -4.92
C ILE A 90 10.84 9.16 -3.73
N ASP A 91 10.83 7.95 -3.19
CA ASP A 91 9.89 7.48 -2.18
C ASP A 91 10.59 6.87 -0.94
N PRO A 92 11.35 7.67 -0.16
CA PRO A 92 12.02 7.15 1.02
C PRO A 92 11.00 6.63 2.04
N ARG A 93 11.32 5.49 2.65
CA ARG A 93 10.54 4.89 3.74
C ARG A 93 11.16 5.33 5.06
N GLN A 94 10.38 6.02 5.90
CA GLN A 94 10.81 6.44 7.22
C GLN A 94 10.17 5.52 8.26
N GLU A 95 11.00 4.85 9.06
CA GLU A 95 10.54 3.93 10.12
C GLU A 95 10.90 4.43 11.53
N HIS A 96 11.96 5.24 11.62
CA HIS A 96 12.49 5.75 12.88
C HIS A 96 12.73 7.25 12.77
N LEU A 97 12.22 8.06 13.69
CA LEU A 97 12.45 9.50 13.70
C LEU A 97 12.94 9.92 15.09
N THR A 98 13.90 10.83 15.16
CA THR A 98 14.23 11.53 16.40
C THR A 98 13.78 12.97 16.28
N ILE A 99 12.99 13.43 17.25
CA ILE A 99 12.54 14.82 17.36
C ILE A 99 13.14 15.37 18.65
N SER A 100 13.76 16.55 18.60
CA SER A 100 14.35 17.17 19.79
C SER A 100 13.71 18.53 20.04
N LEU A 101 13.17 18.71 21.25
CA LEU A 101 12.62 19.95 21.76
C LEU A 101 13.48 20.36 22.95
N ASP A 102 14.31 21.38 22.75
CA ASP A 102 15.14 21.96 23.79
C ASP A 102 14.29 22.88 24.67
N THR A 103 13.96 22.42 25.86
CA THR A 103 13.06 23.09 26.81
C THR A 103 13.31 22.60 28.22
N ASP A 104 13.14 23.49 29.19
CA ASP A 104 13.13 23.23 30.63
C ASP A 104 11.71 23.12 31.20
N THR A 105 10.70 23.38 30.38
CA THR A 105 9.28 23.27 30.74
C THR A 105 8.59 22.08 30.05
N PRO A 106 7.57 21.47 30.70
CA PRO A 106 6.81 20.37 30.09
C PRO A 106 6.12 20.77 28.79
N ILE A 107 6.01 19.79 27.88
CA ILE A 107 5.31 19.93 26.59
C ILE A 107 4.15 18.96 26.53
N ALA A 108 3.10 19.30 25.78
CA ALA A 108 2.00 18.41 25.46
C ALA A 108 2.04 17.99 23.99
N LEU A 109 1.74 16.72 23.71
CA LEU A 109 1.54 16.21 22.35
C LEU A 109 0.13 15.65 22.23
N ALA A 110 -0.68 16.32 21.39
CA ALA A 110 -2.02 15.90 21.02
C ALA A 110 -1.96 14.90 19.87
N PHE A 111 -2.40 13.67 20.12
CA PHE A 111 -2.48 12.60 19.13
C PHE A 111 -3.81 12.69 18.38
N SER A 112 -3.82 13.44 17.29
CA SER A 112 -5.01 13.65 16.46
C SER A 112 -5.10 12.60 15.37
N ALA A 113 -6.22 11.90 15.25
CA ALA A 113 -6.46 10.93 14.18
C ALA A 113 -7.89 11.06 13.67
N ASP A 114 -8.17 10.47 12.51
CA ASP A 114 -9.53 10.29 12.01
C ASP A 114 -10.30 11.63 11.98
N LEU A 115 -9.65 12.67 11.44
CA LEU A 115 -10.27 13.97 11.24
C LEU A 115 -11.40 13.87 10.22
N HIS A 116 -11.24 13.03 9.19
CA HIS A 116 -12.23 12.84 8.13
C HIS A 116 -12.75 14.17 7.56
N THR A 117 -11.83 15.10 7.32
CA THR A 117 -12.19 16.42 6.79
C THR A 117 -12.90 16.26 5.45
N GLY A 118 -13.99 17.00 5.27
CA GLY A 118 -14.86 16.89 4.10
C GLY A 118 -15.95 15.82 4.16
N GLY A 119 -15.99 14.94 5.16
CA GLY A 119 -17.12 14.03 5.36
C GLY A 119 -18.38 14.74 5.84
N GLY A 120 -19.57 14.41 5.31
CA GLY A 120 -20.84 15.06 5.68
C GLY A 120 -21.34 14.72 7.09
N PHE A 121 -20.78 13.70 7.72
CA PHE A 121 -21.07 13.31 9.11
C PHE A 121 -19.94 13.67 10.08
N THR A 122 -18.96 14.44 9.60
CA THR A 122 -17.83 14.94 10.39
C THR A 122 -18.22 16.22 11.11
N ASN A 123 -17.83 16.35 12.38
CA ASN A 123 -18.02 17.58 13.15
C ASN A 123 -16.89 18.58 12.86
N HIS A 124 -16.98 19.29 11.74
CA HIS A 124 -15.93 20.24 11.31
C HIS A 124 -15.74 21.41 12.29
N GLN A 125 -16.77 21.80 13.05
CA GLN A 125 -16.65 22.84 14.07
C GLN A 125 -15.76 22.39 15.23
N ALA A 126 -15.92 21.13 15.66
CA ALA A 126 -15.04 20.56 16.68
C ALA A 126 -13.60 20.43 16.17
N ILE A 127 -13.39 20.02 14.91
CA ILE A 127 -12.05 20.00 14.29
C ILE A 127 -11.42 21.38 14.38
N LYS A 128 -12.12 22.41 13.89
CA LYS A 128 -11.62 23.78 13.88
C LYS A 128 -11.24 24.23 15.30
N LYS A 129 -12.15 24.08 16.27
CA LYS A 129 -11.91 24.47 17.67
C LYS A 129 -10.70 23.75 18.26
N THR A 130 -10.58 22.44 18.06
CA THR A 130 -9.45 21.65 18.58
C THR A 130 -8.13 22.07 17.94
N LEU A 131 -8.11 22.30 16.63
CA LEU A 131 -6.90 22.73 15.93
C LEU A 131 -6.47 24.15 16.34
N GLU A 132 -7.41 25.09 16.47
CA GLU A 132 -7.12 26.45 16.95
C GLU A 132 -6.55 26.41 18.38
N LEU A 133 -7.14 25.60 19.26
CA LEU A 133 -6.64 25.43 20.63
C LEU A 133 -5.18 24.94 20.68
N ILE A 134 -4.83 23.94 19.86
CA ILE A 134 -3.47 23.39 19.83
C ILE A 134 -2.49 24.44 19.27
N LEU A 135 -2.86 25.16 18.21
CA LEU A 135 -2.05 26.23 17.64
C LEU A 135 -1.78 27.35 18.66
N ASP A 136 -2.79 27.72 19.43
CA ASP A 136 -2.74 28.87 20.34
C ASP A 136 -2.19 28.53 21.72
N THR A 137 -2.01 27.25 22.05
CA THR A 137 -1.47 26.83 23.35
C THR A 137 0.06 26.70 23.27
N PRO A 138 0.84 27.49 24.04
CA PRO A 138 2.29 27.32 24.13
C PRO A 138 2.66 25.91 24.61
N ASN A 139 3.79 25.38 24.12
CA ASN A 139 4.29 24.03 24.44
C ASN A 139 3.34 22.87 24.13
N MET A 140 2.22 23.09 23.45
CA MET A 140 1.38 22.04 22.89
C MET A 140 1.68 21.84 21.42
N TYR A 141 1.85 20.60 21.01
CA TYR A 141 2.12 20.16 19.65
C TYR A 141 1.08 19.13 19.22
N MET A 142 1.04 18.83 17.92
CA MET A 142 0.17 17.83 17.33
C MET A 142 0.98 16.78 16.58
N SER A 143 0.48 15.55 16.57
CA SER A 143 0.72 14.59 15.50
C SER A 143 -0.58 14.25 14.78
N ALA A 144 -0.50 13.99 13.48
CA ALA A 144 -1.62 13.48 12.71
C ALA A 144 -1.45 11.97 12.47
N ASN A 145 -2.24 11.15 13.16
CA ASN A 145 -2.14 9.70 13.23
C ASN A 145 -3.05 8.99 12.21
N GLY A 146 -3.17 9.55 11.00
CA GLY A 146 -3.92 9.00 9.86
C GLY A 146 -5.37 9.46 9.76
N ASP A 147 -5.96 9.23 8.59
CA ASP A 147 -7.34 9.59 8.21
C ASP A 147 -7.65 11.08 8.41
N MET A 148 -6.72 11.94 7.98
CA MET A 148 -6.96 13.40 7.96
C MET A 148 -8.04 13.77 6.93
N PHE A 149 -8.08 13.01 5.84
CA PHE A 149 -8.85 13.24 4.63
C PHE A 149 -9.92 12.15 4.51
N GLU A 150 -11.19 12.50 4.30
CA GLU A 150 -12.28 11.49 4.25
C GLU A 150 -12.22 10.63 2.98
N GLY A 151 -11.91 11.23 1.83
CA GLY A 151 -11.40 10.50 0.67
C GLY A 151 -12.22 9.33 0.14
N PHE A 152 -13.53 9.35 0.25
CA PHE A 152 -14.35 8.34 -0.41
C PHE A 152 -14.23 8.44 -1.94
N ILE A 153 -13.75 7.36 -2.55
CA ILE A 153 -13.64 7.19 -4.00
C ILE A 153 -14.69 6.16 -4.45
N PRO A 154 -15.35 6.35 -5.61
CA PRO A 154 -16.22 5.33 -6.19
C PRO A 154 -15.53 3.95 -6.27
N GLY A 155 -16.17 2.92 -5.74
CA GLY A 155 -15.72 1.53 -5.83
C GLY A 155 -15.03 0.95 -4.59
N GLU A 156 -14.64 1.74 -3.58
CA GLU A 156 -13.93 1.20 -2.41
C GLU A 156 -14.86 0.63 -1.31
N LYS A 157 -16.02 1.26 -1.06
CA LYS A 157 -16.96 0.84 -0.01
C LYS A 157 -18.42 0.94 -0.40
N SER A 158 -18.84 2.12 -0.87
CA SER A 158 -20.20 2.40 -1.31
C SER A 158 -20.19 3.63 -2.23
N ALA A 159 -21.07 3.66 -3.23
CA ALA A 159 -21.29 4.89 -3.99
C ALA A 159 -22.04 5.95 -3.14
N GLU A 160 -22.87 5.50 -2.19
CA GLU A 160 -23.64 6.36 -1.28
C GLU A 160 -22.72 7.28 -0.45
N THR A 161 -21.55 6.78 -0.01
CA THR A 161 -20.62 7.55 0.83
C THR A 161 -19.92 8.67 0.05
N VAL A 162 -19.88 8.60 -1.28
CA VAL A 162 -19.36 9.66 -2.16
C VAL A 162 -20.35 10.83 -2.25
N GLU A 163 -21.66 10.56 -2.25
CA GLU A 163 -22.70 11.61 -2.21
C GLU A 163 -22.69 12.35 -0.86
N GLN A 164 -22.37 11.63 0.22
CA GLN A 164 -22.37 12.15 1.58
C GLN A 164 -21.17 13.04 1.93
N GLN A 165 -20.37 13.44 0.94
CA GLN A 165 -19.25 14.35 1.15
C GLN A 165 -19.74 15.81 1.26
N ALA A 166 -19.29 16.53 2.30
CA ALA A 166 -19.50 17.97 2.44
C ALA A 166 -18.51 18.79 1.59
N MET A 167 -17.36 18.20 1.23
CA MET A 167 -16.33 18.83 0.39
C MET A 167 -15.92 17.86 -0.71
N SER A 168 -15.67 18.37 -1.91
CA SER A 168 -15.04 17.60 -2.98
C SER A 168 -13.63 17.15 -2.60
N LEU A 169 -13.11 16.12 -3.26
CA LEU A 169 -11.73 15.63 -3.02
C LEU A 169 -10.68 16.75 -3.21
N ARG A 170 -10.92 17.68 -4.14
CA ARG A 170 -10.02 18.83 -4.37
C ARG A 170 -10.02 19.80 -3.19
N GLU A 171 -11.19 20.08 -2.62
CA GLU A 171 -11.33 20.95 -1.45
C GLU A 171 -10.74 20.30 -0.20
N GLN A 172 -10.99 19.00 0.00
CA GLN A 172 -10.34 18.22 1.06
C GLN A 172 -8.82 18.30 0.95
N PHE A 173 -8.27 18.15 -0.26
CA PHE A 173 -6.82 18.15 -0.48
C PHE A 173 -6.23 19.53 -0.19
N ALA A 174 -6.86 20.58 -0.72
CA ALA A 174 -6.44 21.96 -0.49
C ALA A 174 -6.51 22.34 1.00
N GLY A 175 -7.59 21.95 1.69
CA GLY A 175 -7.78 22.21 3.12
C GLY A 175 -6.74 21.51 3.98
N ASN A 176 -6.51 20.21 3.77
CA ASN A 176 -5.49 19.48 4.54
C ASN A 176 -4.07 19.94 4.23
N ARG A 177 -3.75 20.25 2.97
CA ARG A 177 -2.44 20.82 2.62
C ARG A 177 -2.23 22.18 3.29
N SER A 178 -3.26 23.03 3.34
CA SER A 178 -3.20 24.31 4.05
C SER A 178 -2.99 24.12 5.55
N LEU A 179 -3.69 23.16 6.17
CA LEU A 179 -3.54 22.82 7.58
C LEU A 179 -2.11 22.36 7.88
N VAL A 180 -1.60 21.38 7.11
CA VAL A 180 -0.25 20.84 7.29
C VAL A 180 0.78 21.96 7.18
N LYS A 181 0.64 22.82 6.17
CA LYS A 181 1.54 23.95 5.96
C LYS A 181 1.55 24.93 7.12
N GLU A 182 0.38 25.40 7.56
CA GLU A 182 0.30 26.34 8.68
C GLU A 182 0.90 25.76 9.95
N TYR A 183 0.57 24.50 10.26
CA TYR A 183 1.12 23.83 11.44
C TYR A 183 2.63 23.59 11.35
N ALA A 184 3.15 23.25 10.16
CA ALA A 184 4.58 23.08 9.94
C ALA A 184 5.33 24.42 10.08
N GLU A 185 4.83 25.49 9.45
CA GLU A 185 5.39 26.84 9.54
C GLU A 185 5.40 27.36 10.98
N ARG A 186 4.38 26.99 11.78
CA ARG A 186 4.32 27.32 13.21
C ARG A 186 5.09 26.37 14.12
N GLY A 187 5.73 25.33 13.58
CA GLY A 187 6.47 24.33 14.34
C GLY A 187 5.59 23.51 15.30
N LYS A 188 4.30 23.34 14.96
CA LYS A 188 3.28 22.71 15.80
C LYS A 188 2.93 21.29 15.40
N LEU A 189 3.27 20.84 14.19
CA LEU A 189 3.03 19.46 13.74
C LEU A 189 4.35 18.68 13.68
N LEU A 190 4.43 17.62 14.50
CA LEU A 190 5.65 16.84 14.67
C LEU A 190 5.83 15.76 13.59
N TYR A 191 4.74 15.10 13.20
CA TYR A 191 4.71 14.11 12.13
C TYR A 191 3.29 13.85 11.65
N VAL A 192 3.19 13.26 10.46
CA VAL A 192 1.96 12.76 9.85
C VAL A 192 2.09 11.26 9.57
N MET A 193 1.03 10.50 9.80
CA MET A 193 0.94 9.09 9.47
C MET A 193 -0.07 8.84 8.36
N TRP A 194 0.12 7.74 7.64
CA TRP A 194 -0.88 7.18 6.76
C TRP A 194 -2.14 6.77 7.50
N GLY A 195 -3.27 6.78 6.80
CA GLY A 195 -4.51 6.15 7.20
C GLY A 195 -5.14 5.32 6.08
N ASP A 196 -6.27 4.71 6.40
CA ASP A 196 -7.04 3.92 5.44
C ASP A 196 -7.64 4.82 4.34
N HIS A 197 -8.25 5.94 4.74
CA HIS A 197 -8.99 6.84 3.86
C HIS A 197 -8.08 7.71 2.98
N ASP A 198 -6.90 8.06 3.49
CA ASP A 198 -6.03 9.05 2.87
C ASP A 198 -4.78 8.44 2.19
N ALA A 199 -4.34 7.24 2.55
CA ALA A 199 -3.21 6.60 1.88
C ALA A 199 -3.65 5.30 1.21
N LYS A 200 -4.10 4.32 2.01
CA LYS A 200 -4.32 2.94 1.55
C LYS A 200 -5.29 2.84 0.38
N TRP A 201 -6.41 3.57 0.40
CA TRP A 201 -7.41 3.49 -0.68
C TRP A 201 -6.86 4.04 -2.00
N PHE A 202 -6.19 5.18 -1.96
CA PHE A 202 -5.57 5.78 -3.15
C PHE A 202 -4.40 4.93 -3.67
N GLU A 203 -3.55 4.40 -2.79
CA GLU A 203 -2.47 3.50 -3.17
C GLU A 203 -3.02 2.23 -3.83
N LYS A 204 -4.09 1.64 -3.28
CA LYS A 204 -4.72 0.45 -3.83
C LYS A 204 -5.35 0.69 -5.21
N LEU A 205 -6.00 1.84 -5.42
CA LEU A 205 -6.73 2.12 -6.66
C LEU A 205 -5.84 2.67 -7.77
N VAL A 206 -4.89 3.54 -7.44
CA VAL A 206 -4.11 4.29 -8.44
C VAL A 206 -2.60 4.32 -8.17
N GLY A 207 -2.12 3.67 -7.10
CA GLY A 207 -0.70 3.63 -6.77
C GLY A 207 -0.12 4.97 -6.27
N VAL A 208 -0.97 5.89 -5.83
CA VAL A 208 -0.58 7.23 -5.37
C VAL A 208 -0.88 7.40 -3.89
N ASN A 209 0.07 7.98 -3.16
CA ASN A 209 -0.09 8.35 -1.76
C ASN A 209 -0.37 9.85 -1.66
N ILE A 210 -1.65 10.22 -1.46
CA ILE A 210 -2.02 11.64 -1.41
C ILE A 210 -1.53 12.33 -0.14
N VAL A 211 -1.28 11.60 0.95
CA VAL A 211 -0.71 12.18 2.17
C VAL A 211 0.72 12.68 1.92
N LYS A 212 1.54 11.93 1.18
CA LYS A 212 2.87 12.40 0.74
C LYS A 212 2.76 13.70 -0.05
N MET A 213 1.80 13.78 -0.97
CA MET A 213 1.56 14.99 -1.76
C MET A 213 1.06 16.17 -0.90
N MET A 214 0.25 15.91 0.13
CA MET A 214 -0.23 16.94 1.06
C MET A 214 0.89 17.46 1.97
N THR A 215 1.78 16.58 2.42
CA THR A 215 2.90 16.96 3.28
C THR A 215 4.05 17.65 2.56
N ASP A 216 4.23 17.42 1.25
CA ASP A 216 5.19 18.10 0.36
C ASP A 216 6.60 18.29 0.96
N ARG A 217 7.05 17.33 1.78
CA ARG A 217 8.32 17.35 2.53
C ARG A 217 8.45 18.46 3.58
N GLU A 218 7.36 19.16 3.91
CA GLU A 218 7.33 20.18 4.97
C GLU A 218 7.37 19.55 6.38
N VAL A 219 6.86 18.32 6.51
CA VAL A 219 6.80 17.59 7.78
C VAL A 219 7.14 16.10 7.58
N PRO A 220 7.76 15.41 8.55
CA PRO A 220 7.98 13.97 8.47
C PRO A 220 6.68 13.19 8.28
N TYR A 221 6.73 12.23 7.36
CA TYR A 221 5.60 11.36 7.05
C TYR A 221 5.96 9.88 7.20
N PHE A 222 5.09 9.13 7.85
CA PHE A 222 5.18 7.69 8.02
C PHE A 222 4.10 6.98 7.23
N ASN A 223 4.48 6.16 6.26
CA ASN A 223 3.56 5.30 5.49
C ASN A 223 3.40 3.89 6.05
N GLN A 224 3.87 3.66 7.26
CA GLN A 224 3.88 2.40 7.96
C GLN A 224 3.98 2.65 9.47
N ALA A 225 3.94 1.59 10.27
CA ALA A 225 4.25 1.71 11.69
C ALA A 225 5.66 2.28 11.87
N ALA A 226 5.83 3.15 12.86
CA ALA A 226 7.09 3.85 13.09
C ALA A 226 7.38 4.00 14.58
N THR A 227 8.66 4.18 14.91
CA THR A 227 9.09 4.62 16.23
C THR A 227 9.54 6.07 16.19
N VAL A 228 9.08 6.87 17.15
CA VAL A 228 9.53 8.24 17.34
C VAL A 228 10.27 8.33 18.66
N ASN A 229 11.55 8.72 18.61
CA ASN A 229 12.31 9.09 19.78
C ASN A 229 12.12 10.59 20.04
N LEU A 230 11.22 10.94 20.95
CA LEU A 230 10.91 12.30 21.34
C LEU A 230 11.81 12.73 22.49
N LYS A 231 12.78 13.60 22.20
CA LYS A 231 13.64 14.21 23.21
C LYS A 231 13.03 15.53 23.68
N VAL A 232 12.81 15.64 24.98
CA VAL A 232 12.27 16.83 25.64
C VAL A 232 13.25 17.19 26.74
N GLY A 233 13.97 18.31 26.61
CA GLY A 233 15.08 18.65 27.50
C GLY A 233 16.12 17.52 27.56
N ASP A 234 16.38 17.02 28.76
CA ASP A 234 17.34 15.94 29.04
C ASP A 234 16.73 14.53 28.89
N GLU A 235 15.42 14.43 28.71
CA GLU A 235 14.68 13.17 28.67
C GLU A 235 14.39 12.71 27.24
N SER A 236 14.35 11.39 27.06
CA SER A 236 14.11 10.74 25.77
C SER A 236 12.98 9.74 25.91
N TYR A 237 11.88 9.97 25.19
CA TYR A 237 10.68 9.12 25.20
C TYR A 237 10.55 8.37 23.89
N LEU A 238 10.39 7.05 23.96
CA LEU A 238 10.12 6.21 22.80
C LEU A 238 8.62 6.06 22.59
N LEU A 239 8.15 6.49 21.41
CA LEU A 239 6.77 6.31 20.97
C LEU A 239 6.74 5.25 19.87
N PHE A 240 5.76 4.34 19.90
CA PHE A 240 5.44 3.46 18.78
C PHE A 240 4.07 3.85 18.21
N VAL A 241 4.03 4.23 16.94
CA VAL A 241 2.87 4.86 16.32
C VAL A 241 2.47 4.12 15.07
N ASN A 242 1.16 3.87 14.90
CA ASN A 242 0.59 3.39 13.66
C ASN A 242 -0.90 3.70 13.62
N HIS A 243 -1.45 4.07 12.46
CA HIS A 243 -2.89 4.35 12.36
C HIS A 243 -3.76 3.15 12.75
N SER A 244 -3.39 1.94 12.31
CA SER A 244 -4.11 0.71 12.64
C SER A 244 -3.17 -0.42 13.08
N LEU A 245 -3.24 -0.78 14.36
CA LEU A 245 -2.46 -1.89 14.93
C LEU A 245 -3.22 -3.22 14.84
N PRO A 246 -2.52 -4.34 14.57
CA PRO A 246 -3.16 -5.66 14.50
C PRO A 246 -3.60 -6.15 15.88
N GLY A 247 -4.63 -7.00 15.90
CA GLY A 247 -5.08 -7.67 17.12
C GLY A 247 -6.04 -6.86 17.99
N ARG A 248 -7.11 -6.31 17.39
CA ARG A 248 -8.17 -5.60 18.13
C ARG A 248 -9.00 -6.53 19.03
N SER A 249 -9.59 -5.96 20.07
CA SER A 249 -10.58 -6.63 20.94
C SER A 249 -11.86 -5.80 21.04
N MET A 250 -13.01 -6.48 21.11
CA MET A 250 -14.29 -5.81 21.38
C MET A 250 -14.41 -5.33 22.84
N TYR A 251 -13.69 -5.98 23.77
CA TYR A 251 -13.75 -5.72 25.22
C TYR A 251 -12.68 -4.74 25.72
N ASN A 252 -11.48 -4.78 25.11
CA ASN A 252 -10.38 -3.89 25.47
C ASN A 252 -9.94 -3.07 24.25
N LYS A 253 -10.20 -1.76 24.29
CA LYS A 253 -9.86 -0.84 23.20
C LYS A 253 -8.36 -0.63 23.03
N ASN A 254 -7.56 -0.83 24.08
CA ASN A 254 -6.10 -0.74 24.02
C ASN A 254 -5.41 -2.12 23.82
N HIS A 255 -6.15 -3.16 23.41
CA HIS A 255 -5.58 -4.51 23.25
C HIS A 255 -4.47 -4.58 22.19
N ALA A 256 -4.64 -3.88 21.06
CA ALA A 256 -3.68 -3.89 19.96
C ALA A 256 -2.36 -3.23 20.36
N GLN A 257 -2.42 -2.15 21.14
CA GLN A 257 -1.28 -1.44 21.70
C GLN A 257 -0.53 -2.33 22.69
N GLY A 258 -1.24 -2.99 23.61
CA GLY A 258 -0.62 -3.95 24.53
C GLY A 258 0.02 -5.14 23.82
N ARG A 259 -0.53 -5.59 22.67
CA ARG A 259 0.13 -6.59 21.82
C ARG A 259 1.38 -6.03 21.16
N ALA A 260 1.30 -4.85 20.56
CA ALA A 260 2.45 -4.18 19.96
C ALA A 260 3.61 -3.99 20.95
N PHE A 261 3.31 -3.65 22.20
CA PHE A 261 4.31 -3.58 23.27
C PHE A 261 5.07 -4.89 23.46
N ARG A 262 4.35 -6.02 23.48
CA ARG A 262 4.92 -7.36 23.75
C ARG A 262 5.60 -7.97 22.54
N GLU A 263 5.05 -7.74 21.35
CA GLU A 263 5.41 -8.46 20.13
C GLU A 263 6.29 -7.65 19.17
N GLN A 264 6.32 -6.32 19.31
CA GLN A 264 7.00 -5.43 18.36
C GLN A 264 8.02 -4.54 19.07
N VAL A 265 7.57 -3.58 19.86
CA VAL A 265 8.45 -2.54 20.43
C VAL A 265 8.02 -2.20 21.85
N PRO A 266 8.87 -2.40 22.88
CA PRO A 266 8.60 -1.94 24.23
C PRO A 266 8.84 -0.42 24.35
N ALA A 267 7.85 0.37 23.92
CA ALA A 267 7.87 1.83 23.93
C ALA A 267 7.19 2.41 25.18
N ASP A 268 7.47 3.68 25.50
CA ASP A 268 6.85 4.42 26.61
C ASP A 268 5.40 4.80 26.29
N VAL A 269 5.14 5.09 25.01
CA VAL A 269 3.78 5.41 24.51
C VAL A 269 3.52 4.62 23.23
N ILE A 270 2.35 3.98 23.14
CA ILE A 270 1.91 3.29 21.94
C ILE A 270 0.58 3.85 21.46
N VAL A 271 0.53 4.34 20.22
CA VAL A 271 -0.58 5.14 19.70
C VAL A 271 -1.18 4.51 18.43
N SER A 272 -2.51 4.41 18.39
CA SER A 272 -3.25 4.12 17.16
C SER A 272 -4.60 4.82 17.03
N GLY A 273 -5.11 4.95 15.81
CA GLY A 273 -6.42 5.52 15.47
C GLY A 273 -7.36 4.45 14.87
N HIS A 274 -8.05 4.77 13.79
CA HIS A 274 -8.87 3.86 12.95
C HIS A 274 -10.20 3.40 13.57
N THR A 275 -10.23 3.04 14.86
CA THR A 275 -11.43 2.43 15.46
C THR A 275 -12.48 3.44 15.92
N HIS A 276 -12.18 4.74 15.83
CA HIS A 276 -13.08 5.85 16.16
C HIS A 276 -13.54 5.88 17.64
N LYS A 277 -12.83 5.18 18.53
CA LYS A 277 -13.20 4.98 19.94
C LYS A 277 -12.02 5.30 20.85
N PRO A 278 -11.96 6.48 21.46
CA PRO A 278 -10.82 6.86 22.27
C PRO A 278 -10.71 5.96 23.51
N ALA A 279 -9.48 5.64 23.87
CA ALA A 279 -9.17 4.93 25.11
C ALA A 279 -7.73 5.17 25.52
N ILE A 280 -7.53 5.32 26.83
CA ILE A 280 -6.22 5.46 27.44
C ILE A 280 -6.11 4.42 28.55
N GLN A 281 -5.03 3.66 28.53
CA GLN A 281 -4.64 2.75 29.60
C GLN A 281 -3.17 2.96 29.90
N TRP A 282 -2.76 2.78 31.15
CA TRP A 282 -1.35 2.72 31.51
C TRP A 282 -1.09 1.58 32.48
N GLU A 283 0.14 1.09 32.47
CA GLU A 283 0.63 0.06 33.38
C GLU A 283 2.15 0.19 33.55
N TYR A 284 2.69 -0.29 34.67
CA TYR A 284 4.14 -0.40 34.86
C TYR A 284 4.62 -1.74 34.30
N ARG A 285 5.72 -1.72 33.55
CA ARG A 285 6.30 -2.90 32.89
C ARG A 285 7.79 -2.96 33.18
N TYR A 286 8.31 -4.18 33.29
CA TYR A 286 9.75 -4.45 33.39
C TYR A 286 10.51 -3.63 34.47
N GLU A 287 9.87 -3.30 35.60
CA GLU A 287 10.51 -2.53 36.69
C GLU A 287 11.86 -3.13 37.12
N ARG A 288 11.94 -4.46 37.18
CA ARG A 288 13.19 -5.14 37.53
C ARG A 288 14.32 -4.90 36.52
N MET A 289 14.00 -4.74 35.24
CA MET A 289 15.00 -4.39 34.22
C MET A 289 15.49 -2.96 34.42
N ARG A 290 14.58 -2.04 34.74
CA ARG A 290 14.91 -0.64 35.07
C ARG A 290 15.79 -0.54 36.30
N GLU A 291 15.49 -1.29 37.37
CA GLU A 291 16.31 -1.37 38.59
C GLU A 291 17.74 -1.88 38.33
N LEU A 292 17.91 -2.76 37.34
CA LEU A 292 19.20 -3.30 36.92
C LEU A 292 19.98 -2.35 35.97
N GLY A 293 19.44 -1.17 35.68
CA GLY A 293 20.07 -0.16 34.83
C GLY A 293 19.88 -0.38 33.32
N TYR A 294 18.98 -1.27 32.91
CA TYR A 294 18.60 -1.36 31.49
C TYR A 294 17.66 -0.20 31.14
N ASN A 295 17.80 0.32 29.92
CA ASN A 295 16.87 1.32 29.36
C ASN A 295 15.56 0.65 28.90
N LEU A 296 14.91 -0.07 29.81
CA LEU A 296 13.68 -0.82 29.59
C LEU A 296 12.89 -0.87 30.89
N GLY A 297 11.62 -0.50 30.81
CA GLY A 297 10.68 -0.56 31.93
C GLY A 297 10.27 0.80 32.47
N GLY A 298 9.30 0.82 33.37
CA GLY A 298 8.60 2.03 33.79
C GLY A 298 7.15 2.05 33.35
N LYS A 299 6.54 3.23 33.42
CA LYS A 299 5.15 3.46 33.02
C LYS A 299 5.02 3.47 31.50
N VAL A 300 4.20 2.57 30.99
CA VAL A 300 3.82 2.50 29.58
C VAL A 300 2.40 3.04 29.43
N THR A 301 2.17 3.88 28.42
CA THR A 301 0.84 4.43 28.11
C THR A 301 0.35 3.95 26.74
N TYR A 302 -0.81 3.31 26.73
CA TYR A 302 -1.50 2.89 25.52
C TYR A 302 -2.57 3.92 25.15
N VAL A 303 -2.54 4.36 23.90
CA VAL A 303 -3.40 5.41 23.38
C VAL A 303 -4.13 4.89 22.15
N GLN A 304 -5.46 4.99 22.21
CA GLN A 304 -6.36 4.83 21.09
C GLN A 304 -7.01 6.18 20.84
N CYS A 305 -6.85 6.75 19.65
CA CYS A 305 -7.49 7.98 19.23
C CYS A 305 -8.98 7.75 18.90
N GLY A 306 -9.77 8.80 19.07
CA GLY A 306 -11.17 8.87 18.65
C GLY A 306 -11.30 9.31 17.19
N THR A 307 -12.40 9.97 16.86
CA THR A 307 -12.65 10.55 15.53
C THR A 307 -13.53 11.79 15.63
N PHE A 308 -13.44 12.67 14.63
CA PHE A 308 -14.40 13.76 14.46
C PHE A 308 -15.64 13.35 13.67
N LYS A 309 -15.68 12.14 13.10
CA LYS A 309 -16.84 11.58 12.40
C LYS A 309 -17.88 11.01 13.38
N THR A 310 -18.61 11.92 14.03
CA THR A 310 -19.59 11.58 15.08
C THR A 310 -21.04 11.51 14.62
N GLY A 311 -21.34 11.99 13.42
CA GLY A 311 -22.68 11.98 12.87
C GLY A 311 -23.21 10.56 12.62
N PRO A 312 -24.52 10.41 12.36
CA PRO A 312 -25.14 9.12 12.07
C PRO A 312 -24.83 8.68 10.63
N ASP A 313 -23.56 8.49 10.29
CA ASP A 313 -23.11 7.95 9.01
C ASP A 313 -23.81 6.60 8.74
N PRO A 314 -24.63 6.47 7.67
CA PRO A 314 -25.36 5.25 7.36
C PRO A 314 -24.46 4.03 7.20
N TYR A 315 -23.26 4.18 6.63
CA TYR A 315 -22.32 3.08 6.50
C TYR A 315 -21.81 2.65 7.87
N SER A 316 -21.28 3.60 8.65
CA SER A 316 -20.77 3.32 9.99
C SER A 316 -21.84 2.74 10.89
N THR A 317 -23.06 3.29 10.93
CA THR A 317 -24.14 2.83 11.82
C THR A 317 -24.71 1.46 11.47
N ARG A 318 -24.57 0.99 10.22
CA ARG A 318 -24.98 -0.37 9.81
C ARG A 318 -24.02 -1.44 10.32
N PHE A 319 -22.73 -1.16 10.35
CA PHE A 319 -21.69 -2.17 10.61
C PHE A 319 -20.93 -1.96 11.92
N TRP A 320 -20.95 -0.74 12.46
CA TRP A 320 -20.13 -0.28 13.56
C TRP A 320 -20.92 0.66 14.50
N SER A 321 -20.32 0.99 15.64
CA SER A 321 -20.85 2.00 16.56
C SER A 321 -20.39 3.41 16.15
N ARG A 322 -21.18 4.44 16.45
CA ARG A 322 -20.86 5.85 16.16
C ARG A 322 -19.49 6.28 16.69
N GLY A 323 -18.79 7.13 15.97
CA GLY A 323 -17.53 7.71 16.42
C GLY A 323 -17.68 8.57 17.68
N ILE A 324 -16.59 8.70 18.43
CA ILE A 324 -16.49 9.57 19.61
C ILE A 324 -15.29 10.48 19.42
N ILE A 325 -15.49 11.79 19.61
CA ILE A 325 -14.38 12.75 19.61
C ILE A 325 -13.45 12.40 20.75
N GLY A 326 -12.18 12.21 20.42
CA GLY A 326 -11.13 12.01 21.39
C GLY A 326 -9.79 12.25 20.74
N VAL A 327 -9.09 13.26 21.25
CA VAL A 327 -7.72 13.59 20.86
C VAL A 327 -6.88 13.44 22.12
N PRO A 328 -6.52 12.19 22.48
CA PRO A 328 -5.69 11.94 23.64
C PRO A 328 -4.43 12.79 23.58
N THR A 329 -4.13 13.46 24.69
CA THR A 329 -3.02 14.40 24.76
C THR A 329 -2.15 14.04 25.94
N LEU A 330 -0.86 13.81 25.69
CA LEU A 330 0.10 13.46 26.74
C LEU A 330 1.04 14.62 27.02
N VAL A 331 1.30 14.87 28.29
CA VAL A 331 2.34 15.80 28.78
C VAL A 331 3.61 15.01 29.07
N PHE A 332 4.75 15.56 28.65
CA PHE A 332 6.10 15.02 28.78
C PHE A 332 6.98 16.01 29.54
N TRP A 333 7.79 15.51 30.47
CA TRP A 333 8.64 16.35 31.32
C TRP A 333 10.10 16.36 30.84
N PRO A 334 10.80 17.52 30.92
CA PRO A 334 12.16 17.65 30.40
C PRO A 334 13.26 17.14 31.32
N GLY A 335 13.01 17.05 32.63
CA GLY A 335 14.00 16.64 33.64
C GLY A 335 13.58 15.44 34.49
N GLU A 336 12.46 14.80 34.14
CA GLU A 336 11.99 13.57 34.77
C GLU A 336 11.33 12.70 33.71
N HIS A 337 11.75 11.44 33.60
CA HIS A 337 11.13 10.46 32.70
C HIS A 337 9.69 10.12 33.12
N ARG A 338 8.74 10.97 32.73
CA ARG A 338 7.36 10.94 33.19
C ARG A 338 6.40 11.38 32.10
N THR A 339 5.26 10.68 32.03
CA THR A 339 4.13 11.04 31.16
C THR A 339 2.81 11.15 31.92
N HIS A 340 1.97 12.09 31.51
CA HIS A 340 0.62 12.25 32.05
C HIS A 340 -0.38 12.43 30.90
N ALA A 341 -1.49 11.69 30.93
CA ALA A 341 -2.40 11.57 29.79
C ALA A 341 -3.76 12.17 30.10
N PHE A 342 -4.29 12.92 29.13
CA PHE A 342 -5.63 13.47 29.08
C PHE A 342 -6.37 12.87 27.88
N ASP A 343 -7.68 12.73 27.98
CA ASP A 343 -8.54 12.26 26.88
C ASP A 343 -8.77 13.33 25.81
N ASN A 344 -8.52 14.60 26.13
CA ASN A 344 -8.71 15.76 25.27
C ASN A 344 -7.60 16.83 25.46
N PRO A 345 -7.37 17.70 24.46
CA PRO A 345 -6.37 18.75 24.52
C PRO A 345 -6.79 19.94 25.38
N GLU A 346 -8.09 20.19 25.59
CA GLU A 346 -8.57 21.25 26.48
C GLU A 346 -8.05 21.09 27.92
N ASP A 347 -8.17 19.91 28.50
CA ASP A 347 -7.72 19.63 29.86
C ASP A 347 -6.19 19.67 29.95
N ALA A 348 -5.48 19.18 28.94
CA ALA A 348 -4.03 19.29 28.85
C ALA A 348 -3.58 20.76 28.76
N ALA A 349 -4.31 21.62 28.05
CA ALA A 349 -4.01 23.04 27.95
C ALA A 349 -4.21 23.76 29.29
N ILE A 350 -5.28 23.42 30.03
CA ILE A 350 -5.51 23.93 31.38
C ILE A 350 -4.36 23.50 32.30
N TYR A 351 -3.96 22.23 32.21
CA TYR A 351 -2.86 21.68 33.00
C TYR A 351 -1.53 22.38 32.72
N LEU A 352 -1.15 22.55 31.44
CA LEU A 352 0.08 23.25 31.07
C LEU A 352 0.11 24.69 31.59
N ARG A 353 -1.01 25.43 31.47
CA ARG A 353 -1.09 26.80 32.01
C ARG A 353 -0.89 26.84 33.53
N GLY A 354 -1.36 25.82 34.24
CA GLY A 354 -1.16 25.69 35.69
C GLY A 354 0.29 25.38 36.09
N LEU A 355 1.12 24.87 35.19
CA LEU A 355 2.55 24.63 35.44
C LEU A 355 3.44 25.85 35.16
N THR A 356 2.94 26.83 34.40
CA THR A 356 3.66 28.05 34.03
C THR A 356 3.45 29.23 34.99
N VAL A 357 2.66 29.04 36.05
CA VAL A 357 2.44 30.03 37.13
C VAL A 357 3.33 29.68 38.31
#